data_AF-A0A7X6AU54-F1
#
_entry.id   AF-A0A7X6AU54-F1
#
_cell.length_a   1.000
_cell.length_b   1.000
_cell.length_c   1.000
_cell.angle_alpha   90.00
_cell.angle_beta   90.00
_cell.angle_gamma   90.00
#
_symmetry.space_group_name_H-M   'P 1'
#
loop_
_entity.id
_entity.type
_entity.pdbx_description
1 polymer ?
#
loop_
_entity_poly.entity_id
_entity_poly.type
_entity_poly.pdbx_seq_one_letter_code
_entity_poly.pdbx_strand_id
1 'polypeptide(L)' 'MSTPVATGPRVATVTTVDSERRTTPRSVELPDYDRERFDDVAFMTSMILVLLGNYRGSGHFGGPLAYTPYNVALHLGGPE' A
#
# COMPACT_ATOMS: atom_id res chain seq x y z
N MET A 1 -7.03 -21.82 2.44
CA MET A 1 -8.34 -21.21 2.70
C MET A 1 -8.20 -19.73 2.43
N SER A 2 -8.67 -19.24 1.29
CA SER A 2 -8.68 -17.81 0.99
C SER A 2 -9.79 -17.16 1.81
N THR A 3 -9.46 -16.16 2.61
CA THR A 3 -10.45 -15.32 3.30
C THR A 3 -11.34 -14.63 2.27
N PRO A 4 -12.67 -14.55 2.49
CA PRO A 4 -13.55 -13.83 1.58
C PRO A 4 -13.18 -12.34 1.59
N VAL A 5 -12.87 -11.80 0.42
CA VAL A 5 -12.70 -10.36 0.20
C VAL A 5 -13.98 -9.64 0.58
N ALA A 6 -13.89 -8.66 1.49
CA ALA A 6 -15.01 -7.81 1.84
C ALA A 6 -15.43 -6.99 0.61
N THR A 7 -16.51 -7.40 -0.06
CA THR A 7 -17.01 -6.86 -1.33
C THR A 7 -17.83 -5.56 -1.18
N GLY A 8 -17.61 -4.81 -0.10
CA GLY A 8 -18.27 -3.52 0.15
C GLY A 8 -17.37 -2.34 -0.23
N PRO A 9 -17.92 -1.19 -0.66
CA PRO A 9 -17.13 0.01 -0.90
C PRO A 9 -16.34 0.36 0.37
N ARG A 10 -15.01 0.47 0.25
CA ARG A 10 -14.17 0.85 1.37
C ARG A 10 -14.35 2.34 1.63
N VAL A 11 -14.73 2.70 2.85
CA VAL A 11 -14.96 4.09 3.25
C VAL A 11 -13.84 4.53 4.18
N ALA A 12 -13.16 5.62 3.83
CA ALA A 12 -12.22 6.31 4.69
C ALA A 12 -12.91 7.50 5.37
N THR A 13 -12.73 7.66 6.68
CA THR A 13 -13.19 8.84 7.40
C THR A 13 -12.09 9.89 7.37
N VAL A 14 -12.33 10.99 6.65
CA VAL A 14 -11.45 12.15 6.62
C VAL A 14 -11.96 13.18 7.64
N THR A 15 -11.11 13.49 8.61
CA THR A 15 -11.43 14.45 9.66
C THR A 15 -10.72 15.76 9.40
N THR A 16 -11.46 16.80 9.05
CA THR A 16 -10.90 18.15 8.89
C THR A 16 -10.97 18.90 10.21
N VAL A 17 -9.85 19.49 10.62
CA VAL A 17 -9.72 20.35 11.80
C VAL A 17 -9.40 21.77 11.34
N ASP A 18 -10.25 22.73 11.71
CA ASP A 18 -10.03 24.15 11.39
C ASP A 18 -9.31 24.92 12.51
N SER A 19 -9.06 26.22 12.29
CA SER A 19 -8.37 27.10 13.23
C SER A 19 -9.11 27.29 14.56
N GLU A 20 -10.43 27.10 14.58
CA GLU A 20 -11.25 27.13 15.81
C GLU A 20 -11.26 25.76 16.51
N ARG A 21 -10.46 24.80 16.01
CA ARG A 21 -10.43 23.39 16.44
C ARG A 21 -11.78 22.70 16.27
N ARG A 22 -12.62 23.17 15.34
CA ARG A 22 -13.84 22.47 14.98
C ARG A 22 -13.47 21.26 14.13
N THR A 23 -14.06 20.12 14.49
CA THR A 23 -13.82 18.84 13.83
C THR A 23 -15.00 18.50 12.93
N THR A 24 -14.77 18.40 11.63
CA THR A 24 -15.81 18.01 10.66
C THR A 24 -15.42 16.69 9.99
N PRO A 25 -16.03 15.55 10.38
CA PRO A 25 -15.79 14.27 9.74
C PRO A 25 -16.53 14.17 8.40
N ARG A 26 -15.88 13.60 7.38
CA ARG A 26 -16.47 13.26 6.09
C ARG A 26 -16.12 11.82 5.72
N SER A 27 -17.11 11.06 5.31
CA SER A 27 -16.92 9.73 4.73
C SER A 27 -16.57 9.86 3.25
N VAL A 28 -15.46 9.25 2.85
CA VAL A 28 -14.98 9.23 1.46
C VAL A 28 -14.94 7.78 0.99
N GLU A 29 -15.64 7.48 -0.10
CA GLU A 29 -15.55 6.18 -0.75
C GLU A 29 -14.23 6.07 -1.51
N LEU A 30 -13.51 4.98 -1.29
CA LEU A 30 -12.26 4.67 -1.97
C LEU A 30 -12.57 3.86 -3.24
N PRO A 31 -11.88 4.14 -4.35
CA PRO A 31 -12.01 3.33 -5.56
C PRO A 31 -11.55 1.89 -5.30
N ASP A 32 -12.15 0.95 -6.01
CA ASP A 32 -11.70 -0.44 -6.01
C ASP A 32 -10.55 -0.60 -7.01
N TYR A 33 -9.32 -0.49 -6.50
CA TYR A 33 -8.09 -0.57 -7.28
C TYR A 33 -7.38 -1.92 -7.13
N ASP A 34 -8.07 -3.00 -6.75
CA ASP A 34 -7.44 -4.32 -6.54
C ASP A 34 -6.23 -4.26 -5.59
N ARG A 35 -6.43 -3.61 -4.43
CA ARG A 35 -5.36 -3.36 -3.45
C ARG A 35 -4.59 -4.63 -3.07
N GLU A 36 -5.28 -5.75 -2.94
CA GLU A 36 -4.67 -7.02 -2.52
C GLU A 36 -3.58 -7.46 -3.49
N ARG A 37 -3.82 -7.33 -4.80
CA ARG A 37 -2.80 -7.60 -5.81
C ARG A 37 -1.57 -6.71 -5.64
N PHE A 38 -1.74 -5.43 -5.34
CA PHE A 38 -0.60 -4.52 -5.10
C PHE A 38 0.18 -4.89 -3.85
N ASP A 39 -0.52 -5.19 -2.75
CA ASP A 39 0.08 -5.59 -1.47
C ASP A 39 0.87 -6.91 -1.63
N ASP A 40 0.31 -7.90 -2.34
CA ASP A 40 0.96 -9.19 -2.60
C ASP A 40 2.22 -9.05 -3.46
N VAL A 41 2.15 -8.28 -4.55
CA VAL A 41 3.30 -8.06 -5.44
C VAL A 41 4.38 -7.26 -4.71
N ALA A 42 4.01 -6.25 -3.93
CA ALA A 42 4.96 -5.48 -3.11
C ALA A 42 5.67 -6.37 -2.08
N PHE A 43 4.93 -7.26 -1.42
CA PHE A 43 5.50 -8.21 -0.47
C PHE A 43 6.47 -9.17 -1.15
N MET A 44 6.04 -9.83 -2.23
CA MET A 44 6.90 -10.78 -2.97
C MET A 44 8.16 -10.11 -3.51
N THR A 45 8.03 -8.89 -4.07
CA THR A 45 9.17 -8.11 -4.56
C THR A 45 10.15 -7.79 -3.42
N SER A 46 9.63 -7.41 -2.25
CA SER A 46 10.45 -7.17 -1.06
C SER A 46 11.20 -8.42 -0.60
N MET A 47 10.54 -9.59 -0.62
CA MET A 47 11.18 -10.87 -0.27
C MET A 47 12.28 -11.26 -1.27
N ILE A 48 12.10 -10.99 -2.56
CA ILE A 48 13.15 -11.21 -3.56
C ILE A 48 14.38 -10.34 -3.27
N LEU A 49 14.19 -9.07 -2.92
CA LEU A 49 15.30 -8.18 -2.55
C LEU A 49 16.03 -8.69 -1.31
N VAL A 50 15.30 -9.18 -0.30
CA VAL A 50 15.87 -9.83 0.89
C VAL A 50 16.70 -11.04 0.50
N LEU A 51 16.15 -11.95 -0.32
CA LEU A 51 16.84 -13.15 -0.77
C LEU A 51 18.11 -12.83 -1.55
N LEU A 52 18.07 -11.83 -2.45
CA LEU A 52 19.24 -11.41 -3.23
C LEU A 52 20.35 -10.85 -2.34
N GLY A 53 20.01 -9.97 -1.40
CA GLY A 53 20.99 -9.40 -0.48
C GLY A 53 21.57 -10.46 0.48
N ASN A 54 20.73 -11.37 0.96
CA ASN A 54 21.16 -12.50 1.80
C ASN A 54 22.10 -13.43 1.03
N TYR A 55 21.76 -13.76 -0.22
CA TYR A 55 22.61 -14.58 -1.08
C TYR A 55 23.98 -13.92 -1.31
N ARG A 56 24.02 -12.60 -1.52
CA ARG A 56 25.28 -11.88 -1.69
C ARG A 56 26.07 -11.72 -0.37
N GLY A 57 25.40 -11.81 0.78
CA GLY A 57 25.95 -11.48 2.09
C GLY A 57 26.11 -9.96 2.32
N SER A 58 25.45 -9.14 1.50
CA SER A 58 25.52 -7.68 1.55
C SER A 58 24.35 -7.06 0.79
N GLY A 59 23.85 -5.91 1.27
CA GLY A 59 22.79 -5.14 0.64
C GLY A 59 22.27 -4.02 1.56
N HIS A 60 21.79 -2.92 0.97
CA HIS A 60 21.12 -1.88 1.73
C HIS A 60 19.60 -2.15 1.71
N PHE A 61 19.08 -2.81 2.74
CA PHE A 61 17.67 -3.22 2.75
C PHE A 61 16.71 -2.08 3.08
N GLY A 62 17.10 -1.14 3.94
CA GLY A 62 16.19 -0.13 4.50
C GLY A 62 15.42 0.66 3.44
N GLY A 63 16.15 1.42 2.60
CA GLY A 63 15.53 2.21 1.53
C GLY A 63 14.68 1.36 0.57
N PRO A 64 15.26 0.37 -0.12
CA PRO A 64 14.53 -0.46 -1.07
C PRO A 64 13.27 -1.10 -0.50
N LEU A 65 13.31 -1.70 0.69
CA LEU A 65 12.12 -2.34 1.28
C LEU A 65 11.02 -1.35 1.66
N ALA A 66 11.38 -0.14 2.10
CA ALA A 66 10.40 0.89 2.45
C ALA A 66 9.66 1.44 1.22
N TYR A 67 10.34 1.55 0.08
CA TYR A 67 9.76 2.12 -1.14
C TYR A 67 9.14 1.07 -2.08
N THR A 68 9.37 -0.22 -1.87
CA THR A 68 8.80 -1.28 -2.74
C THR A 68 7.30 -1.14 -2.96
N PRO A 69 6.44 -0.93 -1.94
CA PRO A 69 4.99 -0.81 -2.17
C PRO A 69 4.64 0.37 -3.08
N TYR A 70 5.31 1.51 -2.89
CA TYR A 70 5.14 2.68 -3.72
C TYR A 70 5.63 2.46 -5.15
N ASN A 71 6.79 1.82 -5.33
CA ASN A 71 7.33 1.52 -6.64
C ASN A 71 6.44 0.53 -7.41
N VAL A 72 5.87 -0.46 -6.72
CA VAL A 72 4.91 -1.40 -7.31
C VAL A 72 3.63 -0.69 -7.71
N ALA A 73 3.10 0.19 -6.86
CA ALA A 73 1.93 1.01 -7.18
C ALA A 73 2.17 1.88 -8.43
N LEU A 74 3.30 2.59 -8.50
CA LEU A 74 3.66 3.37 -9.68
C LEU A 74 3.87 2.53 -10.93
N HIS A 75 4.48 1.34 -10.78
CA HIS A 75 4.82 0.49 -11.92
C HIS A 75 3.60 -0.23 -12.50
N LEU A 76 2.65 -0.63 -11.65
CA LEU A 76 1.49 -1.45 -12.04
C LEU A 76 0.16 -0.72 -12.01
N GLY A 77 0.10 0.49 -11.44
CA GLY A 77 -1.12 1.29 -11.26
C GLY A 77 -1.68 1.87 -12.56
N GLY A 78 -0.87 1.97 -13.61
CA GLY A 78 -1.30 2.55 -14.87
C GLY A 78 -1.49 4.08 -14.78
N PRO A 79 -2.08 4.71 -15.80
CA PRO A 79 -2.26 6.15 -15.90
C PRO A 79 -3.53 6.69 -15.21
N GLU A 80 -4.31 5.83 -14.57
CA GLU A 80 -5.54 6.16 -13.83
C GLU A 80 -5.25 7.04 -12.60
#